data_AF-B0TX12-F1
#
_entry.id   AF-B0TX12-F1
#
_cell.length_a   1.000
_cell.length_b   1.000
_cell.length_c   1.000
_cell.angle_alpha   90.00
_cell.angle_beta   90.00
_cell.angle_gamma   90.00
#
_symmetry.space_group_name_H-M   'P 1'
#
loop_
_entity.id
_entity.type
_entity.pdbx_description
1 polymer ?
#
loop_
_entity_poly.entity_id
_entity_poly.type
_entity_poly.pdbx_seq_one_letter_code
_entity_poly.pdbx_strand_id
1 'polypeptide(L)'
;MWLVFSTIKKLFWQILFGLAIIVIVFLSILNTDNVSFDYIFGSTTLPLMVLLSIAFVIGLVVGSFITKFIQITKTNGGAGAAKK
;
A
#
# COMPACT_ATOMS: atom_id res chain seq x y z
N MET A 1 8.88 21.54 -18.58
CA MET A 1 7.53 21.43 -17.96
C MET A 1 7.15 19.99 -17.59
N TRP A 2 7.31 19.01 -18.49
CA TRP A 2 6.93 17.60 -18.24
C TRP A 2 7.75 16.90 -17.13
N LEU A 3 9.07 17.13 -17.07
CA LEU A 3 9.94 16.61 -16.01
C LEU A 3 9.51 17.08 -14.62
N VAL A 4 9.15 18.37 -14.50
CA VAL A 4 8.68 18.98 -13.25
C VAL A 4 7.40 18.30 -12.75
N PHE A 5 6.43 18.05 -13.65
CA PHE A 5 5.19 17.36 -13.31
C PHE A 5 5.41 15.90 -12.85
N SER A 6 6.37 15.20 -13.45
CA SER A 6 6.75 13.83 -13.02
C SER A 6 7.34 13.82 -11.61
N THR A 7 8.27 14.74 -11.33
CA THR A 7 8.90 14.88 -10.02
C THR A 7 7.88 15.25 -8.94
N ILE A 8 6.98 16.20 -9.22
CA ILE A 8 5.91 16.60 -8.28
C ILE A 8 5.01 15.41 -7.94
N LYS A 9 4.61 14.61 -8.94
CA LYS A 9 3.78 13.41 -8.69
C LYS A 9 4.49 12.40 -7.79
N LYS A 10 5.78 12.14 -8.02
CA LYS A 10 6.56 11.24 -7.16
C LYS A 10 6.63 11.76 -5.72
N LEU A 11 6.93 13.06 -5.57
CA LEU A 11 7.05 13.69 -4.26
C LEU A 11 5.72 13.67 -3.49
N PHE A 12 4.60 13.94 -4.18
CA PHE A 12 3.26 13.88 -3.61
C PHE A 12 2.95 12.49 -3.04
N TRP A 13 3.15 11.44 -3.84
CA TRP A 13 2.91 10.07 -3.39
C TRP A 13 3.82 9.67 -2.22
N GLN A 14 5.07 10.11 -2.22
CA GLN A 14 6.01 9.82 -1.14
C GLN A 14 5.61 10.52 0.17
N ILE A 15 5.21 11.79 0.10
CA ILE A 15 4.75 12.57 1.26
C ILE A 15 3.44 11.98 1.80
N LEU A 16 2.48 11.67 0.93
CA LEU A 16 1.20 11.09 1.32
C LEU A 16 1.39 9.73 2.01
N PHE A 17 2.30 8.91 1.51
CA PHE A 17 2.61 7.62 2.11
C PHE A 17 3.28 7.77 3.48
N GLY A 18 4.25 8.69 3.60
CA GLY A 18 4.89 9.00 4.88
C GLY A 18 3.89 9.54 5.92
N LEU A 19 2.99 10.44 5.50
CA LEU A 19 1.95 10.99 6.36
C LEU A 19 0.99 9.89 6.84
N ALA A 20 0.56 9.00 5.95
CA ALA A 20 -0.32 7.88 6.29
C ALA A 20 0.29 6.98 7.37
N ILE A 21 1.59 6.67 7.27
CA ILE A 21 2.30 5.88 8.28
C ILE A 21 2.28 6.60 9.63
N ILE A 22 2.60 7.90 9.66
CA ILE A 22 2.61 8.69 10.91
C ILE A 22 1.22 8.68 11.56
N VAL A 23 0.17 8.88 10.77
CA VAL A 23 -1.23 8.87 11.24
C VAL A 23 -1.58 7.51 11.83
N ILE A 24 -1.26 6.41 11.15
CA ILE A 24 -1.52 5.05 11.65
C ILE A 24 -0.80 4.80 12.98
N VAL A 25 0.48 5.18 13.09
CA VAL A 25 1.25 5.04 14.34
C VAL A 25 0.62 5.85 15.48
N PHE A 26 0.24 7.10 15.23
CA PHE A 26 -0.40 7.95 16.22
C PHE A 26 -1.76 7.40 16.68
N LEU A 27 -2.63 7.05 15.73
CA LEU A 27 -3.93 6.44 16.06
C LEU A 27 -3.73 5.15 16.85
N SER A 28 -2.69 4.38 16.53
CA SER A 28 -2.43 3.13 17.19
C SER A 28 -1.90 3.28 18.62
N ILE A 29 -1.13 4.33 18.92
CA ILE A 29 -0.73 4.64 20.31
C ILE A 29 -1.95 5.09 21.12
N LEU A 30 -2.76 5.98 20.52
CA LEU A 30 -3.96 6.52 21.17
C LEU A 30 -5.07 5.47 21.34
N ASN A 31 -5.10 4.45 20.50
CA ASN A 31 -6.06 3.36 20.54
C ASN A 31 -5.34 2.01 20.70
N THR A 32 -4.71 1.81 21.86
CA THR A 32 -4.15 0.52 22.28
C THR A 32 -5.26 -0.38 22.84
N ASP A 33 -6.31 -0.58 22.04
CA ASP A 33 -7.38 -1.49 22.39
C ASP A 33 -7.13 -2.86 21.77
N ASN A 34 -7.46 -3.91 22.53
CA ASN A 34 -7.51 -5.26 22.01
C ASN A 34 -8.87 -5.48 21.36
N VAL A 35 -8.86 -5.95 20.12
CA VAL A 35 -10.08 -6.27 19.38
C VAL A 35 -10.17 -7.77 19.18
N SER A 36 -11.39 -8.31 19.25
CA SER A 36 -11.66 -9.70 18.90
C SER A 36 -11.47 -9.86 17.39
N PHE A 37 -10.61 -10.81 17.02
CA PHE A 37 -10.31 -11.19 15.66
C PHE A 37 -10.76 -12.63 15.43
N ASP A 38 -11.75 -12.78 14.55
CA ASP A 38 -12.23 -14.07 14.11
C ASP A 38 -11.45 -14.49 12.86
N TYR A 39 -10.75 -15.61 12.96
CA TYR A 39 -10.04 -16.23 11.86
C TYR A 39 -10.69 -17.58 11.53
N ILE A 40 -10.29 -18.17 10.40
CA ILE A 40 -10.96 -19.34 9.82
C ILE A 40 -11.11 -20.53 10.80
N PHE A 41 -10.23 -20.62 11.80
CA PHE A 41 -10.17 -21.75 12.74
C PHE A 41 -10.50 -21.37 14.20
N GLY A 42 -11.00 -20.16 14.48
CA GLY A 42 -11.36 -19.75 15.84
C GLY A 42 -11.35 -18.25 16.03
N SER A 43 -11.49 -17.81 17.28
CA SER A 43 -11.44 -16.40 17.67
C SER A 43 -10.29 -16.16 18.65
N THR A 44 -9.70 -14.98 18.59
CA THR A 44 -8.64 -14.56 19.50
C THR A 44 -8.69 -13.05 19.68
N THR A 45 -8.09 -12.52 20.74
CA THR A 45 -8.00 -11.08 20.97
C THR A 45 -6.59 -10.62 20.64
N LEU A 46 -6.44 -9.75 19.65
CA LEU A 46 -5.16 -9.14 19.31
C LEU A 46 -5.21 -7.62 19.49
N PRO A 47 -4.07 -6.99 19.80
CA PRO A 47 -3.96 -5.55 19.75
C PRO A 47 -4.31 -5.04 18.34
N LEU A 48 -5.14 -4.01 18.25
CA LEU A 48 -5.53 -3.42 16.98
C LEU A 48 -4.32 -2.98 16.14
N MET A 49 -3.23 -2.55 16.82
CA MET A 49 -1.94 -2.22 16.19
C MET A 49 -1.38 -3.36 15.34
N VAL A 50 -1.46 -4.60 15.83
CA VAL A 50 -0.92 -5.78 15.14
C VAL A 50 -1.73 -6.05 13.87
N LEU A 51 -3.06 -5.97 13.96
CA LEU A 51 -3.97 -6.13 12.83
C LEU A 51 -3.74 -5.06 11.75
N LEU A 52 -3.63 -3.78 12.15
CA LEU A 52 -3.35 -2.68 11.25
C LEU A 52 -1.98 -2.83 10.57
N SER A 53 -0.96 -3.29 11.31
CA SER A 53 0.37 -3.53 10.75
C SER A 53 0.35 -4.64 9.69
N ILE A 54 -0.33 -5.76 9.97
CA ILE A 54 -0.49 -6.86 9.00
C ILE A 54 -1.25 -6.38 7.76
N ALA A 55 -2.37 -5.68 7.95
CA ALA A 55 -3.17 -5.14 6.85
C ALA A 55 -2.37 -4.15 5.98
N PHE A 56 -1.57 -3.29 6.61
CA PHE A 56 -0.69 -2.35 5.92
C PHE A 56 0.37 -3.06 5.07
N VAL A 57 1.04 -4.08 5.62
CA VAL A 57 2.03 -4.88 4.88
C VAL A 57 1.37 -5.61 3.71
N ILE A 58 0.21 -6.22 3.91
CA ILE A 58 -0.55 -6.88 2.83
C ILE A 58 -0.91 -5.87 1.73
N GLY A 59 -1.42 -4.69 2.11
CA GLY A 59 -1.75 -3.63 1.17
C GLY A 59 -0.55 -3.17 0.34
N LEU A 60 0.63 -3.05 0.97
CA LEU A 60 1.89 -2.74 0.30
C LEU A 60 2.31 -3.82 -0.71
N VAL A 61 2.24 -5.09 -0.29
CA VAL A 61 2.59 -6.23 -1.13
C VAL A 61 1.66 -6.27 -2.34
N VAL A 62 0.34 -6.24 -2.12
CA VAL A 62 -0.67 -6.27 -3.19
C VAL A 62 -0.53 -5.06 -4.12
N GLY A 63 -0.37 -3.85 -3.59
CA GLY A 63 -0.18 -2.64 -4.38
C GLY A 63 1.10 -2.69 -5.25
N SER A 64 2.19 -3.25 -4.71
CA SER A 64 3.43 -3.48 -5.45
C SER A 64 3.23 -4.47 -6.61
N PHE A 65 2.52 -5.58 -6.36
CA PHE A 65 2.18 -6.55 -7.40
C PHE A 65 1.33 -5.94 -8.50
N ILE A 66 0.27 -5.20 -8.16
CA ILE A 66 -0.60 -4.53 -9.15
C ILE A 66 0.21 -3.54 -10.00
N THR A 67 1.06 -2.74 -9.37
CA THR A 67 1.88 -1.74 -10.07
C THR A 67 2.86 -2.41 -11.04
N LYS A 68 3.54 -3.47 -10.59
CA LYS A 68 4.44 -4.26 -11.45
C LYS A 68 3.70 -4.95 -12.59
N PHE A 69 2.52 -5.51 -12.33
CA PHE A 69 1.68 -6.14 -13.33
C PHE A 69 1.25 -5.14 -14.42
N ILE A 70 0.80 -3.94 -14.03
CA ILE A 70 0.44 -2.86 -14.97
C ILE A 70 1.66 -2.44 -15.81
N GLN A 71 2.85 -2.34 -15.21
CA GLN A 71 4.08 -2.01 -15.95
C GLN A 71 4.44 -3.09 -16.98
N ILE A 72 4.42 -4.36 -16.58
CA ILE A 72 4.72 -5.49 -17.47
C ILE A 72 3.74 -5.54 -18.65
N THR A 73 2.43 -5.38 -18.40
CA THR A 73 1.41 -5.38 -19.46
C THR A 73 1.60 -4.21 -20.43
N LYS A 74 1.98 -3.02 -19.95
CA LYS A 74 2.27 -1.86 -20.81
C LYS A 74 3.55 -2.06 -21.64
N THR A 75 4.60 -2.62 -21.06
CA THR A 75 5.86 -2.90 -21.78
C THR A 75 5.69 -4.00 -22.83
N ASN A 76 4.95 -5.06 -22.52
CA ASN A 76 4.70 -6.16 -23.46
C ASN A 76 3.67 -5.80 -24.54
N GLY A 77 2.66 -4.98 -24.22
CA GLY A 77 1.69 -4.48 -25.20
C GLY A 77 2.30 -3.49 -26.21
N GLY A 78 3.31 -2.72 -25.80
CA GLY A 78 4.05 -1.81 -26.70
C GLY A 78 4.94 -2.53 -27.71
N ALA A 79 5.51 -3.67 -27.34
CA ALA A 79 6.35 -4.48 -28.24
C ALA A 79 5.55 -5.10 -29.41
N GLY A 80 4.23 -5.30 -29.24
CA GLY A 80 3.34 -5.79 -30.30
C GLY A 80 2.88 -4.71 -31.29
N ALA A 81 2.90 -3.44 -30.90
CA ALA A 81 2.46 -2.32 -31.75
C ALA A 81 3.58 -1.76 -32.64
N ALA A 82 4.85 -1.95 -32.28
CA ALA A 82 6.01 -1.49 -33.06
C ALA A 82 6.33 -2.40 -34.28
N LYS A 83 5.53 -3.45 -34.51
CA LYS A 83 5.75 -4.44 -35.57
C LYS A 83 4.59 -4.53 -36.57
N LYS A 84 3.79 -3.48 -36.72
CA LYS A 84 2.81 -3.31 -37.80
C LYS A 84 3.07 -2.03 -38.57
#